data_AF-A0A917GC83-F1
#
_entry.id   AF-A0A917GC83-F1
#
_cell.length_a   1.000
_cell.length_b   1.000
_cell.length_c   1.000
_cell.angle_alpha   90.00
_cell.angle_beta   90.00
_cell.angle_gamma   90.00
#
_symmetry.space_group_name_H-M   'P 1'
#
loop_
_entity.id
_entity.type
_entity.pdbx_description
1 polymer ?
#
loop_
_entity_poly.entity_id
_entity_poly.type
_entity_poly.pdbx_seq_one_letter_code
_entity_poly.pdbx_strand_id
1 'polypeptide(L)'
;MNLYMLKTIKSDLPASVVVFFVALPLCLGIALASGAPLFSGLIAGIIGGIVVGALSGSKIGVSGPAAGLAAIVLTAIGSLGGYENFLVAVVLGGVIQLLFGVLKAGIIGYYFPSSVIKGMLTGIGIIIILKQIPNFFGYDEESAWDLEFFEIDGGNTFSELFSMLSNIHPGAALIGIIGLVLLVFWEKVLSKKSKVFEIIQGPFVVVVLGIVFFTLTQNYDALSIGAVHMVSVPIPEDINSFIGQFSFPNFSAITNPEVWIVAFTIALVASLETLLCVEASDKIDPDKNVTPTNRELLAQGAGNIISGLIGGLPITQVIVRSSANIQSGGKTKMSAIFHGFLLLISVILIPTLLNKIPLSVLAAILLLVGYKLAKPGLFKQMYQLGWKQSIPFFVTVFGIVFTDLLVGIGLGLMVGIVVILLKSYQNSHFLHIEDNSNGKHKIKMTLAEEVTFFNKGAILKELDSLPRDTYFEFDVTKTRYLDYDIIEILEDFAFKAKERNIDIKLISKRGVVENPPSFIEFFKLRPKSNISLS
;
A
#
# COMPACT_ATOMS: atom_id res chain seq x y z
N MET A 1 -27.17 16.78 -11.60
CA MET A 1 -27.25 15.37 -11.16
C MET A 1 -27.81 14.55 -12.31
N ASN A 2 -27.08 13.55 -12.81
CA ASN A 2 -27.46 12.79 -14.02
C ASN A 2 -28.68 11.87 -13.73
N LEU A 3 -29.64 11.71 -14.66
CA LEU A 3 -30.86 10.90 -14.44
C LEU A 3 -30.56 9.47 -13.95
N TYR A 4 -29.40 8.93 -14.33
CA TYR A 4 -28.88 7.65 -13.87
C TYR A 4 -28.61 7.61 -12.35
N MET A 5 -28.05 8.68 -11.77
CA MET A 5 -27.78 8.72 -10.32
C MET A 5 -29.05 8.74 -9.48
N LEU A 6 -30.14 9.38 -9.95
CA LEU A 6 -31.42 9.36 -9.26
C LEU A 6 -32.05 7.96 -9.25
N LYS A 7 -31.82 7.17 -10.30
CA LYS A 7 -32.31 5.79 -10.40
C LYS A 7 -31.55 4.83 -9.48
N THR A 8 -30.26 5.09 -9.20
CA THR A 8 -29.42 4.25 -8.34
C THR A 8 -29.48 4.64 -6.86
N ILE A 9 -30.18 5.72 -6.46
CA ILE A 9 -30.34 6.08 -5.03
C ILE A 9 -30.90 4.91 -4.21
N LYS A 10 -31.80 4.10 -4.77
CA LYS A 10 -32.36 2.92 -4.11
C LYS A 10 -31.31 1.87 -3.72
N SER A 11 -30.18 1.83 -4.41
CA SER A 11 -29.05 0.94 -4.09
C SER A 11 -27.95 1.68 -3.33
N ASP A 12 -27.66 2.93 -3.69
CA ASP A 12 -26.56 3.70 -3.12
C ASP A 12 -26.83 4.14 -1.67
N LEU A 13 -28.08 4.47 -1.31
CA LEU A 13 -28.42 4.91 0.05
C LEU A 13 -28.31 3.76 1.07
N PRO A 14 -28.90 2.56 0.88
CA PRO A 14 -28.66 1.42 1.78
C PRO A 14 -27.18 1.05 1.89
N ALA A 15 -26.46 1.05 0.76
CA ALA A 15 -25.02 0.78 0.76
C ALA A 15 -24.25 1.81 1.60
N SER A 16 -24.61 3.09 1.53
CA SER A 16 -23.98 4.14 2.35
C SER A 16 -24.14 3.94 3.85
N VAL A 17 -25.26 3.36 4.30
CA VAL A 17 -25.50 3.03 5.72
C VAL A 17 -24.59 1.90 6.17
N VAL A 18 -24.41 0.86 5.34
CA VAL A 18 -23.47 -0.24 5.66
C VAL A 18 -22.04 0.27 5.69
N VAL A 19 -21.64 1.09 4.71
CA VAL A 19 -20.32 1.72 4.69
C VAL A 19 -20.11 2.60 5.92
N PHE A 20 -21.14 3.33 6.37
CA PHE A 20 -21.12 4.10 7.61
C PHE A 20 -20.84 3.25 8.84
N PHE A 21 -21.54 2.12 9.00
CA PHE A 21 -21.32 1.19 10.11
C PHE A 21 -19.91 0.59 10.13
N VAL A 22 -19.29 0.40 8.96
CA VAL A 22 -17.90 -0.06 8.85
C VAL A 22 -16.92 1.08 9.14
N ALA A 23 -17.17 2.25 8.58
CA ALA A 23 -16.20 3.33 8.57
C ALA A 23 -16.10 4.09 9.90
N LEU A 24 -17.21 4.28 10.63
CA LEU A 24 -17.19 5.00 11.90
C LEU A 24 -16.19 4.41 12.92
N PRO A 25 -16.23 3.11 13.26
CA PRO A 25 -15.24 2.54 14.17
C PRO A 25 -13.84 2.49 13.58
N LEU A 26 -13.72 2.29 12.26
CA LEU A 26 -12.40 2.29 11.62
C LEU A 26 -11.75 3.68 11.63
N CYS A 27 -12.51 4.75 11.45
CA CYS A 27 -12.01 6.12 11.55
C CYS A 27 -11.46 6.40 12.95
N LEU A 28 -12.23 6.06 13.99
CA LEU A 28 -11.80 6.21 15.38
C LEU A 28 -10.59 5.34 15.70
N GLY A 29 -10.61 4.07 15.31
CA GLY A 29 -9.51 3.14 15.55
C GLY A 29 -8.22 3.55 14.84
N ILE A 30 -8.30 4.02 13.59
CA ILE A 30 -7.09 4.46 12.87
C ILE A 30 -6.51 5.73 13.50
N ALA A 31 -7.35 6.67 13.96
CA ALA A 31 -6.85 7.84 14.69
C ALA A 31 -6.17 7.44 16.01
N LEU A 32 -6.77 6.51 16.76
CA LEU A 32 -6.16 5.93 17.96
C LEU A 32 -4.80 5.27 17.66
N ALA A 33 -4.72 4.45 16.61
CA ALA A 33 -3.47 3.82 16.19
C ALA A 33 -2.42 4.81 15.65
N SER A 34 -2.85 6.02 15.29
CA SER A 34 -1.98 7.08 14.79
C SER A 34 -1.49 8.01 15.91
N GLY A 35 -1.91 7.81 17.18
CA GLY A 35 -1.64 8.75 18.27
C GLY A 35 -2.23 10.14 18.04
N ALA A 36 -3.23 10.25 17.15
CA ALA A 36 -3.85 11.52 16.77
C ALA A 36 -5.18 11.70 17.51
N PRO A 37 -5.69 12.94 17.66
CA PRO A 37 -7.03 13.17 18.19
C PRO A 37 -8.08 12.34 17.45
N LEU A 38 -8.97 11.64 18.16
CA LEU A 38 -9.92 10.72 17.52
C LEU A 38 -10.83 11.40 16.48
N PHE A 39 -11.11 12.68 16.69
CA PHE A 39 -11.87 13.51 15.76
C PHE A 39 -11.21 13.62 14.37
N SER A 40 -9.88 13.60 14.30
CA SER A 40 -9.12 13.70 13.04
C SER A 40 -9.41 12.55 12.07
N GLY A 41 -9.66 11.34 12.59
CA GLY A 41 -10.05 10.19 11.78
C GLY A 41 -11.46 10.35 11.20
N LEU A 42 -12.38 10.94 11.96
CA LEU A 42 -13.73 11.25 11.48
C LEU A 42 -13.70 12.33 10.40
N ILE A 43 -12.91 13.39 10.59
CA ILE A 43 -12.66 14.42 9.56
C ILE A 43 -12.16 13.77 8.26
N ALA A 44 -11.13 12.94 8.33
CA ALA A 44 -10.59 12.25 7.17
C ALA A 44 -11.64 11.36 6.47
N GLY A 45 -12.52 10.70 7.24
CA GLY A 45 -13.63 9.93 6.70
C GLY A 45 -14.70 10.79 6.01
N ILE A 46 -15.04 11.95 6.58
CA ILE A 46 -16.00 12.90 6.02
C ILE A 46 -15.46 13.47 4.70
N ILE A 47 -14.21 13.96 4.69
CA ILE A 47 -13.57 14.50 3.49
C ILE A 47 -13.37 13.40 2.43
N GLY A 48 -12.99 12.18 2.84
CA GLY A 48 -12.88 11.02 1.95
C GLY A 48 -14.20 10.64 1.29
N GLY A 49 -15.31 10.69 2.02
CA GLY A 49 -16.64 10.43 1.47
C GLY A 49 -17.14 11.55 0.56
N ILE A 50 -17.08 12.80 1.02
CA ILE A 50 -17.70 13.95 0.35
C ILE A 50 -16.80 14.50 -0.76
N VAL A 51 -15.59 14.94 -0.41
CA VAL A 51 -14.69 15.64 -1.34
C VAL A 51 -14.09 14.67 -2.32
N VAL A 52 -13.43 13.61 -1.82
CA VAL A 52 -12.80 12.63 -2.69
C VAL A 52 -13.86 11.88 -3.51
N GLY A 53 -14.97 11.46 -2.88
CA GLY A 53 -16.10 10.86 -3.60
C GLY A 53 -16.70 11.77 -4.68
N ALA A 54 -16.72 13.09 -4.51
CA ALA A 54 -17.17 14.02 -5.55
C ALA A 54 -16.19 14.14 -6.72
N LEU A 55 -14.88 14.23 -6.44
CA LEU A 55 -13.83 14.46 -7.43
C LEU A 55 -13.39 13.19 -8.18
N SER A 56 -13.42 12.05 -7.49
CA SER A 56 -12.98 10.74 -7.98
C SER A 56 -13.71 10.31 -9.25
N GLY A 57 -12.99 9.54 -10.07
CA GLY A 57 -13.55 8.82 -11.21
C GLY A 57 -14.09 7.44 -10.86
N SER A 58 -13.83 6.93 -9.64
CA SER A 58 -14.33 5.66 -9.17
C SER A 58 -15.82 5.74 -8.86
N LYS A 59 -16.57 4.71 -9.25
CA LYS A 59 -18.00 4.61 -8.92
C LYS A 59 -18.26 3.98 -7.57
N ILE A 60 -17.34 3.16 -7.07
CA ILE A 60 -17.56 2.31 -5.90
C ILE A 60 -16.50 2.51 -4.82
N GLY A 61 -15.40 3.18 -5.16
CA GLY A 61 -14.33 3.51 -4.23
C GLY A 61 -14.81 4.40 -3.10
N VAL A 62 -14.42 4.03 -1.88
CA VAL A 62 -14.67 4.83 -0.67
C VAL A 62 -13.34 5.15 -0.03
N SER A 63 -13.08 6.44 0.14
CA SER A 63 -11.85 6.95 0.72
C SER A 63 -12.02 7.31 2.20
N GLY A 64 -10.90 7.38 2.92
CA GLY A 64 -10.84 7.80 4.32
C GLY A 64 -9.47 7.53 4.92
N PRO A 65 -9.33 7.59 6.26
CA PRO A 65 -8.07 7.28 6.92
C PRO A 65 -7.70 5.81 6.67
N ALA A 66 -6.41 5.58 6.44
CA ALA A 66 -5.87 4.28 6.07
C ALA A 66 -5.02 3.70 7.19
N ALA A 67 -5.21 2.40 7.47
CA ALA A 67 -4.45 1.72 8.50
C ALA A 67 -2.94 1.70 8.18
N GLY A 68 -2.56 1.67 6.90
CA GLY A 68 -1.16 1.67 6.50
C GLY A 68 -0.42 2.98 6.68
N LEU A 69 -1.15 4.08 6.86
CA LEU A 69 -0.57 5.37 7.20
C LEU A 69 -0.47 5.59 8.72
N ALA A 70 -1.13 4.78 9.55
CA ALA A 70 -1.23 5.03 11.00
C ALA A 70 0.14 5.12 11.69
N ALA A 71 1.04 4.19 11.38
CA ALA A 71 2.40 4.22 11.92
C ALA A 71 3.19 5.46 11.46
N ILE A 72 3.04 5.88 10.19
CA ILE A 72 3.69 7.09 9.67
C ILE A 72 3.21 8.31 10.44
N VAL A 73 1.90 8.41 10.66
CA VAL A 73 1.31 9.54 11.38
C VAL A 73 1.81 9.58 12.82
N LEU A 74 1.80 8.44 13.52
CA LEU A 74 2.27 8.35 14.91
C LEU A 74 3.74 8.83 15.03
N THR A 75 4.64 8.33 14.19
CA THR A 75 6.04 8.79 14.19
C THR A 75 6.14 10.28 13.86
N ALA A 76 5.42 10.73 12.83
CA ALA A 76 5.53 12.10 12.35
C ALA A 76 5.01 13.13 13.36
N ILE A 77 3.98 12.81 14.14
CA ILE A 77 3.49 13.70 15.20
C ILE A 77 4.59 13.90 16.26
N GLY A 78 5.25 12.81 16.67
CA GLY A 78 6.36 12.88 17.63
C GLY A 78 7.58 13.61 17.07
N SER A 79 8.07 13.22 15.90
CA SER A 79 9.31 13.77 15.32
C SER A 79 9.18 15.22 14.89
N LEU A 80 8.02 15.63 14.37
CA LEU A 80 7.79 17.02 13.96
C LEU A 80 7.45 17.94 15.13
N GLY A 81 7.46 17.44 16.38
CA GLY A 81 7.25 18.22 17.58
C GLY A 81 5.81 18.70 17.77
N GLY A 82 4.83 17.93 17.27
CA GLY A 82 3.41 18.21 17.51
C GLY A 82 2.48 17.94 16.33
N TYR A 83 1.20 17.85 16.65
CA TYR A 83 0.13 17.51 15.71
C TYR A 83 -0.03 18.57 14.61
N GLU A 84 0.04 19.85 14.96
CA GLU A 84 -0.14 20.97 14.04
C GLU A 84 0.98 21.07 12.99
N ASN A 85 2.21 20.69 13.35
CA ASN A 85 3.33 20.61 12.42
C ASN A 85 3.15 19.42 11.46
N PHE A 86 2.66 18.28 11.97
CA PHE A 86 2.28 17.14 11.14
C PHE A 86 1.18 17.50 10.11
N LEU A 87 0.19 18.30 10.47
CA LEU A 87 -0.85 18.74 9.52
C LEU A 87 -0.28 19.48 8.31
N VAL A 88 0.82 20.23 8.47
CA VAL A 88 1.55 20.84 7.34
C VAL A 88 2.06 19.77 6.39
N ALA A 89 2.62 18.68 6.91
CA ALA A 89 3.09 17.57 6.10
C ALA A 89 1.95 16.88 5.35
N VAL A 90 0.75 16.76 5.95
CA VAL A 90 -0.44 16.22 5.27
C VAL A 90 -0.86 17.12 4.10
N VAL A 91 -0.89 18.45 4.30
CA VAL A 91 -1.22 19.41 3.25
C VAL A 91 -0.21 19.34 2.10
N LEU A 92 1.09 19.37 2.41
CA LEU A 92 2.15 19.28 1.40
C LEU A 92 2.14 17.92 0.70
N GLY A 93 1.85 16.83 1.42
CA GLY A 93 1.68 15.51 0.84
C GLY A 93 0.54 15.46 -0.18
N GLY A 94 -0.57 16.12 0.12
CA GLY A 94 -1.67 16.30 -0.82
C GLY A 94 -1.27 17.13 -2.06
N VAL A 95 -0.47 18.19 -1.89
CA VAL A 95 0.09 18.97 -3.01
C VAL A 95 0.99 18.11 -3.90
N ILE A 96 1.91 17.34 -3.31
CA ILE A 96 2.78 16.43 -4.06
C ILE A 96 1.95 15.36 -4.79
N GLN A 97 0.90 14.85 -4.15
CA GLN A 97 0.00 13.88 -4.77
C GLN A 97 -0.81 14.48 -5.94
N LEU A 98 -1.23 15.75 -5.85
CA LEU A 98 -1.78 16.47 -7.00
C LEU A 98 -0.76 16.54 -8.15
N LEU A 99 0.50 16.84 -7.85
CA LEU A 99 1.58 16.86 -8.86
C LEU A 99 1.74 15.49 -9.52
N PHE A 100 1.70 14.39 -8.77
CA PHE A 100 1.71 13.03 -9.33
C PHE A 100 0.53 12.80 -10.28
N GLY A 101 -0.67 13.27 -9.92
CA GLY A 101 -1.85 13.19 -10.79
C GLY A 101 -1.69 13.97 -12.10
N VAL A 102 -1.17 15.21 -12.04
CA VAL A 102 -0.93 16.07 -13.21
C VAL A 102 0.16 15.49 -14.12
N LEU A 103 1.26 15.00 -13.54
CA LEU A 103 2.37 14.37 -14.25
C LEU A 103 2.04 12.97 -14.81
N LYS A 104 0.81 12.49 -14.60
CA LYS A 104 0.35 11.15 -14.99
C LYS A 104 1.20 10.02 -14.37
N ALA A 105 1.71 10.24 -13.15
CA ALA A 105 2.53 9.30 -12.40
C ALA A 105 1.72 8.13 -11.82
N GLY A 106 0.41 8.04 -12.08
CA GLY A 106 -0.43 6.90 -11.68
C GLY A 106 0.02 5.55 -12.27
N ILE A 107 0.90 5.57 -13.28
CA ILE A 107 1.52 4.37 -13.84
C ILE A 107 2.53 3.72 -12.88
N ILE A 108 3.09 4.47 -11.92
CA ILE A 108 4.15 4.00 -11.02
C ILE A 108 3.68 2.81 -10.17
N GLY A 109 2.39 2.75 -9.81
CA GLY A 109 1.82 1.62 -9.07
C GLY A 109 2.06 0.26 -9.74
N TYR A 110 2.16 0.22 -11.08
CA TYR A 110 2.43 -1.01 -11.83
C TYR A 110 3.88 -1.49 -11.75
N TYR A 111 4.81 -0.63 -11.34
CA TYR A 111 6.23 -0.95 -11.25
C TYR A 111 6.66 -1.44 -9.86
N PHE A 112 5.77 -1.36 -8.86
CA PHE A 112 6.07 -1.86 -7.53
C PHE A 112 6.04 -3.40 -7.49
N PRO A 113 7.13 -4.08 -7.08
CA PRO A 113 7.12 -5.52 -6.98
C PRO A 113 6.06 -6.00 -5.98
N SER A 114 5.29 -7.01 -6.38
CA SER A 114 4.20 -7.55 -5.54
C SER A 114 4.69 -8.08 -4.18
N SER A 115 5.94 -8.55 -4.11
CA SER A 115 6.60 -8.98 -2.87
C SER A 115 6.80 -7.83 -1.88
N VAL A 116 7.21 -6.65 -2.38
CA VAL A 116 7.41 -5.45 -1.56
C VAL A 116 6.08 -4.93 -1.05
N ILE A 117 5.05 -4.86 -1.89
CA ILE A 117 3.69 -4.45 -1.47
C ILE A 117 3.15 -5.37 -0.37
N LYS A 118 3.27 -6.69 -0.56
CA LYS A 118 2.84 -7.66 0.46
C LYS A 118 3.67 -7.54 1.74
N GLY A 119 4.96 -7.28 1.62
CA GLY A 119 5.85 -7.07 2.76
C GLY A 119 5.48 -5.81 3.53
N MET A 120 5.16 -4.74 2.82
CA MET A 120 4.68 -3.47 3.37
C MET A 120 3.42 -3.66 4.20
N LEU A 121 2.36 -4.24 3.60
CA LEU A 121 1.11 -4.53 4.31
C LEU A 121 1.32 -5.45 5.52
N THR A 122 2.23 -6.42 5.42
CA THR A 122 2.54 -7.35 6.51
C THR A 122 3.25 -6.64 7.67
N GLY A 123 4.27 -5.83 7.38
CA GLY A 123 4.99 -5.04 8.39
C GLY A 123 4.06 -4.09 9.13
N ILE A 124 3.21 -3.36 8.40
CA ILE A 124 2.14 -2.52 8.96
C ILE A 124 1.21 -3.34 9.86
N GLY A 125 0.77 -4.52 9.40
CA GLY A 125 -0.10 -5.39 10.17
C GLY A 125 0.51 -5.82 11.51
N ILE A 126 1.81 -6.09 11.54
CA ILE A 126 2.55 -6.42 12.77
C ILE A 126 2.62 -5.21 13.69
N ILE A 127 2.99 -4.02 13.19
CA ILE A 127 3.06 -2.80 14.00
C ILE A 127 1.70 -2.49 14.64
N ILE A 128 0.61 -2.57 13.86
CA ILE A 128 -0.75 -2.38 14.39
C ILE A 128 -1.04 -3.37 15.51
N ILE A 129 -0.68 -4.64 15.37
CA ILE A 129 -0.89 -5.63 16.43
C ILE A 129 -0.16 -5.21 17.69
N LEU A 130 1.15 -4.93 17.58
CA LEU A 130 1.98 -4.56 18.73
C LEU A 130 1.44 -3.33 19.45
N LYS A 131 1.08 -2.28 18.71
CA LYS A 131 0.60 -1.00 19.27
C LYS A 131 -0.83 -1.02 19.80
N GLN A 132 -1.62 -2.06 19.52
CA GLN A 132 -2.99 -2.15 20.03
C GLN A 132 -3.14 -3.07 21.24
N ILE A 133 -2.11 -3.85 21.58
CA ILE A 133 -2.15 -4.71 22.76
C ILE A 133 -2.35 -3.91 24.07
N PRO A 134 -1.68 -2.77 24.32
CA PRO A 134 -1.92 -1.96 25.53
C PRO A 134 -3.37 -1.51 25.68
N ASN A 135 -3.95 -0.90 24.63
CA ASN A 135 -5.36 -0.51 24.61
C ASN A 135 -6.32 -1.69 24.81
N PHE A 136 -5.97 -2.87 24.29
CA PHE A 136 -6.79 -4.07 24.41
C PHE A 136 -6.93 -4.54 25.86
N PHE A 137 -5.87 -4.40 26.66
CA PHE A 137 -5.85 -4.75 28.08
C PHE A 137 -6.11 -3.57 29.03
N GLY A 138 -6.30 -2.36 28.50
CA GLY A 138 -6.52 -1.15 29.29
C GLY A 138 -5.29 -0.75 30.10
N TYR A 139 -4.12 -0.81 29.47
CA TYR A 139 -2.86 -0.35 30.04
C TYR A 139 -2.55 1.07 29.56
N ASP A 140 -2.09 1.92 30.47
CA ASP A 140 -1.85 3.34 30.25
C ASP A 140 -0.43 3.69 30.71
N GLU A 141 0.55 3.53 29.82
CA GLU A 141 1.86 4.16 29.96
C GLU A 141 2.12 5.02 28.71
N GLU A 142 2.61 6.24 28.94
CA GLU A 142 2.88 7.25 27.92
C GLU A 142 3.97 6.76 26.93
N SER A 143 4.87 5.87 27.37
CA SER A 143 5.90 5.22 26.57
C SER A 143 5.35 4.20 25.56
N ALA A 144 4.15 3.64 25.80
CA ALA A 144 3.56 2.57 24.97
C ALA A 144 3.35 2.96 23.49
N TRP A 145 3.46 4.26 23.20
CA TRP A 145 3.22 4.89 21.92
C TRP A 145 4.49 5.16 21.11
N ASP A 146 5.70 4.98 21.68
CA ASP A 146 6.96 5.22 20.97
C ASP A 146 7.26 4.11 19.96
N LEU A 147 7.44 4.48 18.69
CA LEU A 147 7.61 3.52 17.59
C LEU A 147 9.01 2.93 17.48
N GLU A 148 10.01 3.54 18.11
CA GLU A 148 11.32 2.92 18.17
C GLU A 148 11.18 1.61 18.94
N PHE A 149 11.54 0.51 18.29
CA PHE A 149 11.62 -0.76 18.99
C PHE A 149 12.54 -0.64 20.20
N PHE A 150 13.52 0.25 20.17
CA PHE A 150 14.41 0.54 21.28
C PHE A 150 14.07 1.91 21.87
N GLU A 151 13.74 1.95 23.15
CA GLU A 151 13.45 3.20 23.85
C GLU A 151 14.75 3.84 24.37
N ILE A 152 14.72 5.16 24.59
CA ILE A 152 15.88 5.95 25.04
C ILE A 152 16.33 5.56 26.46
N ASP A 153 15.43 5.01 27.26
CA ASP A 153 15.67 4.52 28.63
C ASP A 153 16.27 3.10 28.68
N GLY A 154 16.47 2.45 27.53
CA GLY A 154 17.00 1.09 27.40
C GLY A 154 15.92 -0.01 27.31
N GLY A 155 14.64 0.36 27.33
CA GLY A 155 13.49 -0.50 27.09
C GLY A 155 13.26 -0.86 25.63
N ASN A 156 12.22 -1.65 25.39
CA ASN A 156 11.67 -1.93 24.07
C ASN A 156 10.18 -2.29 24.15
N THR A 157 9.50 -2.30 23.00
CA THR A 157 8.08 -2.66 22.90
C THR A 157 7.73 -4.02 23.55
N PHE A 158 8.66 -4.98 23.65
CA PHE A 158 8.41 -6.24 24.37
C PHE A 158 8.54 -6.10 25.89
N SER A 159 9.39 -5.21 26.40
CA SER A 159 9.49 -4.93 27.83
C SER A 159 8.23 -4.27 28.37
N GLU A 160 7.62 -3.36 27.61
CA GLU A 160 6.31 -2.78 27.93
C GLU A 160 5.18 -3.81 27.91
N LEU A 161 5.23 -4.75 26.96
CA LEU A 161 4.29 -5.87 26.92
C LEU A 161 4.37 -6.72 28.20
N PHE A 162 5.56 -6.81 28.81
CA PHE A 162 5.79 -7.56 30.03
C PHE A 162 5.35 -6.77 31.28
N SER A 163 5.58 -5.46 31.34
CA SER A 163 5.06 -4.61 32.42
C SER A 163 3.53 -4.56 32.42
N MET A 164 2.91 -4.52 31.23
CA MET A 164 1.46 -4.56 31.04
C MET A 164 0.80 -5.78 31.70
N LEU A 165 1.44 -6.96 31.65
CA LEU A 165 0.89 -8.19 32.27
C LEU A 165 0.60 -8.03 33.77
N SER A 166 1.29 -7.11 34.45
CA SER A 166 1.08 -6.84 35.88
C SER A 166 -0.01 -5.80 36.15
N ASN A 167 -0.48 -5.08 35.14
CA ASN A 167 -1.36 -3.91 35.25
C ASN A 167 -2.55 -4.00 34.27
N ILE A 168 -3.12 -5.19 34.11
CA ILE A 168 -4.27 -5.40 33.22
C ILE A 168 -5.54 -4.83 33.87
N HIS A 169 -6.27 -3.99 33.15
CA HIS A 169 -7.59 -3.52 33.56
C HIS A 169 -8.66 -4.60 33.23
N PRO A 170 -9.30 -5.23 34.23
CA PRO A 170 -10.17 -6.40 33.99
C PRO A 170 -11.37 -6.11 33.08
N GLY A 171 -12.04 -4.96 33.28
CA GLY A 171 -13.17 -4.53 32.44
C GLY A 171 -12.80 -4.38 30.95
N ALA A 172 -11.71 -3.65 30.67
CA ALA A 172 -11.21 -3.43 29.32
C ALA A 172 -10.81 -4.75 28.63
N ALA A 173 -10.04 -5.61 29.32
CA ALA A 173 -9.62 -6.91 28.81
C ALA A 173 -10.80 -7.83 28.50
N LEU A 174 -11.79 -7.89 29.40
CA LEU A 174 -12.98 -8.73 29.23
C LEU A 174 -13.76 -8.35 27.96
N ILE A 175 -14.11 -7.06 27.82
CA ILE A 175 -14.87 -6.61 26.64
C ILE A 175 -14.05 -6.69 25.35
N GLY A 176 -12.73 -6.46 25.43
CA GLY A 176 -11.80 -6.67 24.32
C GLY A 176 -11.80 -8.12 23.82
N ILE A 177 -11.66 -9.09 24.74
CA ILE A 177 -11.68 -10.53 24.41
C ILE A 177 -13.03 -10.95 23.83
N ILE A 178 -14.13 -10.55 24.46
CA ILE A 178 -15.48 -10.84 23.95
C ILE A 178 -15.64 -10.25 22.54
N GLY A 179 -15.20 -9.01 22.34
CA GLY A 179 -15.24 -8.34 21.05
C GLY A 179 -14.42 -9.06 19.98
N LEU A 180 -13.19 -9.48 20.30
CA LEU A 180 -12.33 -10.20 19.37
C LEU A 180 -12.91 -11.57 19.00
N VAL A 181 -13.42 -12.32 19.97
CA VAL A 181 -14.10 -13.60 19.73
C VAL A 181 -15.32 -13.40 18.83
N LEU A 182 -16.14 -12.38 19.13
CA LEU A 182 -17.31 -12.05 18.32
C LEU A 182 -16.91 -11.68 16.89
N LEU A 183 -15.88 -10.87 16.70
CA LEU A 183 -15.37 -10.49 15.38
C LEU A 183 -14.93 -11.71 14.56
N VAL A 184 -14.14 -12.61 15.16
CA VAL A 184 -13.67 -13.83 14.50
C VAL A 184 -14.84 -14.76 14.17
N PHE A 185 -15.78 -14.91 15.09
CA PHE A 185 -16.99 -15.71 14.87
C PHE A 185 -17.89 -15.10 13.78
N TRP A 186 -18.04 -13.77 13.77
CA TRP A 186 -18.81 -13.03 12.79
C TRP A 186 -18.29 -13.28 11.38
N GLU A 187 -16.98 -13.12 11.19
CA GLU A 187 -16.35 -13.30 9.89
C GLU A 187 -16.36 -14.76 9.43
N LYS A 188 -15.98 -15.71 10.28
CA LYS A 188 -15.82 -17.11 9.86
C LYS A 188 -17.15 -17.84 9.68
N VAL A 189 -18.16 -17.49 10.48
CA VAL A 189 -19.41 -18.25 10.59
C VAL A 189 -20.61 -17.42 10.17
N LEU A 190 -20.88 -16.27 10.81
CA LEU A 190 -22.15 -15.55 10.63
C LEU A 190 -22.28 -14.92 9.24
N SER A 191 -21.23 -14.26 8.75
CA SER A 191 -21.21 -13.60 7.43
C SER A 191 -21.59 -14.55 6.29
N LYS A 192 -21.30 -15.85 6.43
CA LYS A 192 -21.58 -16.88 5.41
C LYS A 192 -22.98 -17.49 5.51
N LYS A 193 -23.72 -17.23 6.59
CA LYS A 193 -25.02 -17.87 6.85
C LYS A 193 -26.21 -17.12 6.27
N SER A 194 -26.17 -15.78 6.21
CA SER A 194 -27.31 -14.97 5.77
C SER A 194 -26.87 -13.58 5.32
N LYS A 195 -27.60 -13.02 4.34
CA LYS A 195 -27.44 -11.64 3.85
C LYS A 195 -27.57 -10.58 4.95
N VAL A 196 -28.31 -10.85 6.02
CA VAL A 196 -28.44 -9.91 7.14
C VAL A 196 -27.08 -9.64 7.82
N PHE A 197 -26.23 -10.67 7.93
CA PHE A 197 -24.89 -10.57 8.51
C PHE A 197 -23.83 -10.00 7.55
N GLU A 198 -24.19 -9.83 6.27
CA GLU A 198 -23.38 -9.08 5.30
C GLU A 198 -23.68 -7.58 5.39
N ILE A 199 -24.95 -7.22 5.68
CA ILE A 199 -25.41 -5.84 5.87
C ILE A 199 -24.95 -5.29 7.22
N ILE A 200 -25.17 -6.05 8.31
CA ILE A 200 -24.68 -5.67 9.65
C ILE A 200 -23.27 -6.21 9.81
N GLN A 201 -22.31 -5.30 9.99
CA GLN A 201 -20.89 -5.66 9.99
C GLN A 201 -20.39 -5.87 11.43
N GLY A 202 -19.55 -6.89 11.62
CA GLY A 202 -19.01 -7.28 12.93
C GLY A 202 -18.42 -6.10 13.74
N PRO A 203 -17.60 -5.21 13.16
CA PRO A 203 -17.06 -4.04 13.87
C PRO A 203 -18.13 -3.16 14.53
N PHE A 204 -19.26 -2.93 13.85
CA PHE A 204 -20.36 -2.13 14.39
C PHE A 204 -21.03 -2.84 15.58
N VAL A 205 -21.26 -4.14 15.47
CA VAL A 205 -21.89 -4.93 16.56
C VAL A 205 -21.02 -4.92 17.81
N VAL A 206 -19.71 -4.99 17.64
CA VAL A 206 -18.75 -4.98 18.76
C VAL A 206 -18.73 -3.60 19.44
N VAL A 207 -18.84 -2.51 18.67
CA VAL A 207 -19.00 -1.15 19.22
C VAL A 207 -20.27 -1.04 20.06
N VAL A 208 -21.41 -1.50 19.54
CA VAL A 208 -22.68 -1.50 20.26
C VAL A 208 -22.57 -2.34 21.54
N LEU A 209 -21.94 -3.51 21.46
CA LEU A 209 -21.68 -4.36 22.62
C LEU A 209 -20.80 -3.67 23.66
N GLY A 210 -19.78 -2.93 23.24
CA GLY A 210 -18.93 -2.12 24.11
C GLY A 210 -19.70 -1.04 24.87
N ILE A 211 -20.57 -0.31 24.17
CA ILE A 211 -21.43 0.72 24.77
C ILE A 211 -22.39 0.10 25.81
N VAL A 212 -22.99 -1.04 25.47
CA VAL A 212 -23.88 -1.78 26.38
C VAL A 212 -23.11 -2.27 27.61
N PHE A 213 -21.93 -2.84 27.41
CA PHE A 213 -21.06 -3.30 28.49
C PHE A 213 -20.73 -2.15 29.45
N PHE A 214 -20.20 -1.03 28.93
CA PHE A 214 -19.88 0.15 29.73
C PHE A 214 -21.09 0.65 30.52
N THR A 215 -22.25 0.76 29.88
CA THR A 215 -23.49 1.27 30.52
C THR A 215 -23.94 0.37 31.68
N LEU A 216 -23.73 -0.94 31.58
CA LEU A 216 -24.09 -1.91 32.62
C LEU A 216 -23.05 -2.01 33.73
N THR A 217 -21.76 -1.78 33.44
CA THR A 217 -20.66 -1.98 34.39
C THR A 217 -20.11 -0.70 35.01
N GLN A 218 -20.55 0.49 34.58
CA GLN A 218 -20.05 1.78 35.09
C GLN A 218 -20.17 1.96 36.62
N ASN A 219 -21.09 1.24 37.28
CA ASN A 219 -21.29 1.29 38.74
C ASN A 219 -20.64 0.10 39.48
N TYR A 220 -19.84 -0.71 38.81
CA TYR A 220 -19.20 -1.91 39.37
C TYR A 220 -17.68 -1.75 39.33
N ASP A 221 -17.08 -1.39 40.47
CA ASP A 221 -15.68 -0.96 40.58
C ASP A 221 -14.68 -1.88 39.85
N ALA A 222 -14.87 -3.20 39.92
CA ALA A 222 -13.95 -4.16 39.31
C ALA A 222 -14.03 -4.24 37.77
N LEU A 223 -15.14 -3.80 37.14
CA LEU A 223 -15.32 -3.84 35.69
C LEU A 223 -15.60 -2.47 35.06
N SER A 224 -15.75 -1.43 35.88
CA SER A 224 -15.94 -0.06 35.41
C SER A 224 -14.70 0.39 34.65
N ILE A 225 -14.89 0.94 33.45
CA ILE A 225 -13.78 1.42 32.61
C ILE A 225 -13.68 2.92 32.79
N GLY A 226 -12.52 3.40 33.24
CA GLY A 226 -12.25 4.83 33.43
C GLY A 226 -12.25 5.62 32.11
N ALA A 227 -12.50 6.92 32.20
CA ALA A 227 -12.61 7.82 31.03
C ALA A 227 -11.36 7.82 30.12
N VAL A 228 -10.18 7.55 30.68
CA VAL A 228 -8.92 7.46 29.92
C VAL A 228 -8.89 6.29 28.93
N HIS A 229 -9.62 5.21 29.22
CA HIS A 229 -9.77 4.04 28.36
C HIS A 229 -11.04 4.10 27.50
N MET A 230 -11.62 5.28 27.32
CA MET A 230 -12.79 5.50 26.50
C MET A 230 -12.43 6.38 25.30
N VAL A 231 -13.23 6.25 24.24
CA VAL A 231 -13.21 7.21 23.14
C VAL A 231 -13.46 8.61 23.70
N SER A 232 -12.62 9.56 23.30
CA SER A 232 -12.74 10.97 23.62
C SER A 232 -12.89 11.79 22.35
N VAL A 233 -14.14 12.07 21.98
CA VAL A 233 -14.51 13.00 20.92
C VAL A 233 -15.15 14.24 21.56
N PRO A 234 -14.71 15.45 21.21
CA PRO A 234 -15.29 16.68 21.76
C PRO A 234 -16.80 16.75 21.50
N ILE A 235 -17.56 17.22 22.50
CA ILE A 235 -19.02 17.38 22.43
C ILE A 235 -19.31 18.86 22.15
N PRO A 236 -19.81 19.23 20.97
CA PRO A 236 -20.13 20.63 20.68
C PRO A 236 -21.43 21.03 21.41
N GLU A 237 -21.39 22.13 22.16
CA GLU A 237 -22.58 22.76 22.76
C GLU A 237 -23.26 23.73 21.79
N ASP A 238 -22.46 24.36 20.92
CA ASP A 238 -22.89 25.30 19.89
C ASP A 238 -21.99 25.23 18.63
N ILE A 239 -22.33 26.01 17.60
CA ILE A 239 -21.58 26.05 16.33
C ILE A 239 -20.14 26.57 16.53
N ASN A 240 -19.90 27.52 17.43
CA ASN A 240 -18.56 28.04 17.68
C ASN A 240 -17.70 26.99 18.37
N SER A 241 -18.26 26.25 19.33
CA SER A 241 -17.59 25.14 19.99
C SER A 241 -17.27 24.01 19.00
N PHE A 242 -18.15 23.75 18.03
CA PHE A 242 -17.91 22.79 16.95
C PHE A 242 -16.75 23.22 16.05
N ILE A 243 -16.71 24.49 15.64
CA ILE A 243 -15.61 25.06 14.85
C ILE A 243 -14.30 25.06 15.65
N GLY A 244 -14.37 25.25 16.98
CA GLY A 244 -13.21 25.18 17.87
C GLY A 244 -12.58 23.80 18.01
N GLN A 245 -13.22 22.73 17.52
CA GLN A 245 -12.68 21.36 17.55
C GLN A 245 -11.68 21.08 16.43
N PHE A 246 -11.65 21.91 15.40
CA PHE A 246 -10.74 21.74 14.27
C PHE A 246 -9.34 22.24 14.67
N SER A 247 -8.33 21.42 14.40
CA SER A 247 -6.92 21.83 14.49
C SER A 247 -6.45 22.37 13.15
N PHE A 248 -5.59 23.38 13.15
CA PHE A 248 -5.10 24.01 11.92
C PHE A 248 -3.59 23.81 11.78
N PRO A 249 -3.08 23.67 10.54
CA PRO A 249 -1.66 23.45 10.30
C PRO A 249 -0.82 24.66 10.71
N ASN A 250 0.30 24.41 11.39
CA ASN A 250 1.28 25.44 11.74
C ASN A 250 2.27 25.67 10.60
N PHE A 251 1.92 26.51 9.62
CA PHE A 251 2.78 26.79 8.46
C PHE A 251 4.15 27.42 8.79
N SER A 252 4.42 27.83 10.03
CA SER A 252 5.79 28.23 10.41
C SER A 252 6.78 27.07 10.28
N ALA A 253 6.32 25.82 10.37
CA ALA A 253 7.14 24.61 10.23
C ALA A 253 7.50 24.27 8.77
N ILE A 254 7.01 25.02 7.76
CA ILE A 254 7.23 24.69 6.33
C ILE A 254 8.71 24.71 5.92
N THR A 255 9.56 25.44 6.65
CA THR A 255 11.01 25.48 6.39
C THR A 255 11.76 24.31 7.02
N ASN A 256 11.12 23.49 7.85
CA ASN A 256 11.73 22.29 8.43
C ASN A 256 11.86 21.21 7.34
N PRO A 257 13.08 20.72 7.03
CA PRO A 257 13.29 19.65 6.05
C PRO A 257 12.54 18.34 6.39
N GLU A 258 12.36 18.02 7.66
CA GLU A 258 11.67 16.80 8.09
C GLU A 258 10.20 16.80 7.68
N VAL A 259 9.54 17.96 7.70
CA VAL A 259 8.15 18.11 7.22
C VAL A 259 8.04 17.71 5.76
N TRP A 260 9.03 18.03 4.93
CA TRP A 260 9.06 17.64 3.51
C TRP A 260 9.32 16.15 3.32
N ILE A 261 10.17 15.54 4.13
CA ILE A 261 10.42 14.09 4.11
C ILE A 261 9.12 13.34 4.46
N VAL A 262 8.43 13.77 5.53
CA VAL A 262 7.13 13.20 5.93
C VAL A 262 6.09 13.44 4.85
N ALA A 263 5.98 14.65 4.29
CA ALA A 263 5.04 14.99 3.24
C ALA A 263 5.21 14.11 1.99
N PHE A 264 6.46 13.93 1.54
CA PHE A 264 6.78 13.06 0.41
C PHE A 264 6.45 11.60 0.72
N THR A 265 6.74 11.14 1.94
CA THR A 265 6.42 9.78 2.40
C THR A 265 4.91 9.53 2.39
N ILE A 266 4.12 10.45 2.95
CA ILE A 266 2.66 10.42 2.91
C ILE A 266 2.18 10.39 1.46
N ALA A 267 2.66 11.29 0.60
CA ALA A 267 2.25 11.36 -0.80
C ALA A 267 2.52 10.06 -1.55
N LEU A 268 3.70 9.46 -1.36
CA LEU A 268 4.11 8.22 -2.01
C LEU A 268 3.24 7.05 -1.53
N VAL A 269 3.17 6.82 -0.21
CA VAL A 269 2.43 5.68 0.36
C VAL A 269 0.93 5.83 0.10
N ALA A 270 0.36 7.01 0.32
CA ALA A 270 -1.06 7.27 0.06
C ALA A 270 -1.44 7.05 -1.41
N SER A 271 -0.54 7.42 -2.35
CA SER A 271 -0.74 7.18 -3.78
C SER A 271 -0.69 5.70 -4.11
N LEU A 272 0.30 4.98 -3.62
CA LEU A 272 0.44 3.53 -3.88
C LEU A 272 -0.73 2.74 -3.31
N GLU A 273 -1.10 2.99 -2.05
CA GLU A 273 -2.24 2.33 -1.44
C GLU A 273 -3.54 2.62 -2.18
N THR A 274 -3.74 3.86 -2.60
CA THR A 274 -4.90 4.24 -3.42
C THR A 274 -4.92 3.44 -4.71
N LEU A 275 -3.83 3.41 -5.47
CA LEU A 275 -3.79 2.72 -6.77
C LEU A 275 -4.00 1.21 -6.64
N LEU A 276 -3.47 0.59 -5.59
CA LEU A 276 -3.69 -0.82 -5.29
C LEU A 276 -5.14 -1.09 -4.87
N CYS A 277 -5.75 -0.18 -4.11
CA CYS A 277 -7.15 -0.27 -3.74
C CYS A 277 -8.08 -0.04 -4.93
N VAL A 278 -7.72 0.86 -5.87
CA VAL A 278 -8.39 1.02 -7.16
C VAL A 278 -8.42 -0.33 -7.88
N GLU A 279 -7.25 -0.93 -8.12
CA GLU A 279 -7.15 -2.20 -8.84
C GLU A 279 -7.96 -3.31 -8.15
N ALA A 280 -7.85 -3.41 -6.83
CA ALA A 280 -8.60 -4.40 -6.06
C ALA A 280 -10.12 -4.17 -6.12
N SER A 281 -10.57 -2.91 -6.04
CA SER A 281 -11.99 -2.55 -6.09
C SER A 281 -12.60 -2.76 -7.48
N ASP A 282 -11.92 -2.31 -8.54
CA ASP A 282 -12.35 -2.50 -9.94
C ASP A 282 -12.40 -3.99 -10.30
N LYS A 283 -11.49 -4.80 -9.75
CA LYS A 283 -11.47 -6.25 -9.97
C LYS A 283 -12.70 -6.95 -9.38
N ILE A 284 -13.15 -6.55 -8.19
CA ILE A 284 -14.33 -7.14 -7.52
C ILE A 284 -15.64 -6.46 -7.92
N ASP A 285 -15.59 -5.33 -8.64
CA ASP A 285 -16.77 -4.66 -9.20
C ASP A 285 -17.57 -5.62 -10.10
N PRO A 286 -18.87 -5.86 -9.82
CA PRO A 286 -19.75 -6.61 -10.71
C PRO A 286 -19.95 -5.94 -12.07
N ASP A 287 -19.95 -4.61 -12.09
CA ASP A 287 -20.18 -3.80 -13.31
C ASP A 287 -18.87 -3.56 -14.09
N LYS A 288 -17.73 -4.06 -13.59
CA LYS A 288 -16.39 -3.97 -14.21
C LYS A 288 -16.03 -2.56 -14.68
N ASN A 289 -16.37 -1.55 -13.87
CA ASN A 289 -15.97 -0.19 -14.16
C ASN A 289 -14.44 -0.06 -14.01
N VAL A 290 -13.85 0.82 -14.83
CA VAL A 290 -12.43 1.14 -14.77
C VAL A 290 -12.29 2.55 -14.19
N THR A 291 -11.52 2.65 -13.11
CA THR A 291 -11.24 3.91 -12.44
C THR A 291 -9.99 4.57 -13.06
N PRO A 292 -10.07 5.83 -13.53
CA PRO A 292 -8.91 6.53 -14.07
C PRO A 292 -7.90 6.90 -12.96
N THR A 293 -6.77 6.18 -12.91
CA THR A 293 -5.76 6.28 -11.85
C THR A 293 -5.21 7.69 -11.62
N ASN A 294 -4.90 8.44 -12.69
CA ASN A 294 -4.39 9.81 -12.56
C ASN A 294 -5.44 10.78 -11.98
N ARG A 295 -6.71 10.59 -12.35
CA ARG A 295 -7.82 11.37 -11.76
C ARG A 295 -8.03 11.01 -10.30
N GLU A 296 -7.81 9.74 -9.96
CA GLU A 296 -7.87 9.29 -8.57
C GLU A 296 -6.78 9.97 -7.74
N LEU A 297 -5.54 10.04 -8.22
CA LEU A 297 -4.48 10.79 -7.53
C LEU A 297 -4.82 12.27 -7.34
N LEU A 298 -5.45 12.91 -8.33
CA LEU A 298 -5.93 14.29 -8.18
C LEU A 298 -7.01 14.41 -7.10
N ALA A 299 -7.96 13.46 -7.05
CA ALA A 299 -9.02 13.46 -6.06
C ALA A 299 -8.48 13.25 -4.64
N GLN A 300 -7.56 12.29 -4.46
CA GLN A 300 -6.90 12.02 -3.18
C GLN A 300 -6.02 13.20 -2.74
N GLY A 301 -5.26 13.80 -3.65
CA GLY A 301 -4.43 14.96 -3.34
C GLY A 301 -5.25 16.15 -2.84
N ALA A 302 -6.37 16.44 -3.49
CA ALA A 302 -7.32 17.46 -3.03
C ALA A 302 -7.94 17.11 -1.68
N GLY A 303 -8.31 15.84 -1.47
CA GLY A 303 -8.79 15.33 -0.19
C GLY A 303 -7.77 15.52 0.93
N ASN A 304 -6.50 15.16 0.69
CA ASN A 304 -5.41 15.29 1.65
C ASN A 304 -5.11 16.74 2.01
N ILE A 305 -5.13 17.65 1.04
CA ILE A 305 -5.01 19.10 1.31
C ILE A 305 -6.13 19.55 2.25
N ILE A 306 -7.38 19.25 1.91
CA ILE A 306 -8.53 19.71 2.69
C ILE A 306 -8.56 19.05 4.08
N SER A 307 -8.23 17.76 4.16
CA SER A 307 -8.11 17.03 5.42
C SER A 307 -7.07 17.69 6.33
N GLY A 308 -5.84 17.89 5.84
CA GLY A 308 -4.77 18.50 6.61
C GLY A 308 -5.07 19.95 7.03
N LEU A 309 -5.75 20.73 6.19
CA LEU A 309 -6.13 22.12 6.50
C LEU A 309 -7.08 22.25 7.69
N ILE A 310 -7.86 21.21 7.99
CA ILE A 310 -8.89 21.24 9.05
C ILE A 310 -8.61 20.20 10.14
N GLY A 311 -7.40 19.66 10.24
CA GLY A 311 -7.05 18.76 11.35
C GLY A 311 -7.48 17.31 11.14
N GLY A 312 -7.56 16.87 9.89
CA GLY A 312 -7.84 15.49 9.52
C GLY A 312 -6.58 14.68 9.22
N LEU A 313 -6.71 13.36 9.33
CA LEU A 313 -5.66 12.42 8.92
C LEU A 313 -5.49 12.35 7.39
N PRO A 314 -4.34 11.86 6.91
CA PRO A 314 -4.16 11.44 5.52
C PRO A 314 -5.24 10.46 5.05
N ILE A 315 -5.68 10.63 3.82
CA ILE A 315 -6.77 9.93 3.15
C ILE A 315 -6.19 9.08 2.01
N THR A 316 -6.69 7.85 1.90
CA THR A 316 -6.51 6.98 0.72
C THR A 316 -7.84 6.34 0.35
N GLN A 317 -7.91 5.71 -0.82
CA GLN A 317 -8.99 4.75 -1.08
C GLN A 317 -8.79 3.49 -0.23
N VAL A 318 -9.84 3.03 0.47
CA VAL A 318 -9.75 1.90 1.40
C VAL A 318 -10.53 0.70 0.87
N ILE A 319 -9.85 -0.44 0.68
CA ILE A 319 -10.46 -1.67 0.16
C ILE A 319 -11.59 -2.24 1.07
N VAL A 320 -11.47 -2.11 2.39
CA VAL A 320 -12.49 -2.64 3.32
C VAL A 320 -13.82 -1.89 3.16
N ARG A 321 -13.77 -0.55 3.06
CA ARG A 321 -14.96 0.28 2.85
C ARG A 321 -15.52 0.11 1.44
N SER A 322 -14.63 0.07 0.44
CA SER A 322 -15.01 -0.13 -0.96
C SER A 322 -15.65 -1.50 -1.18
N SER A 323 -15.13 -2.56 -0.55
CA SER A 323 -15.71 -3.90 -0.67
C SER A 323 -17.05 -4.02 0.06
N ALA A 324 -17.23 -3.39 1.22
CA ALA A 324 -18.52 -3.29 1.89
C ALA A 324 -19.55 -2.52 1.04
N ASN A 325 -19.12 -1.44 0.38
CA ASN A 325 -19.96 -0.68 -0.55
C ASN A 325 -20.47 -1.55 -1.71
N ILE A 326 -19.55 -2.29 -2.35
CA ILE A 326 -19.85 -3.19 -3.48
C ILE A 326 -20.78 -4.33 -3.05
N GLN A 327 -20.48 -4.99 -1.92
CA GLN A 327 -21.28 -6.10 -1.39
C GLN A 327 -22.70 -5.65 -0.99
N SER A 328 -22.84 -4.40 -0.55
CA SER A 328 -24.15 -3.81 -0.22
C SER A 328 -24.91 -3.27 -1.44
N GLY A 329 -24.37 -3.48 -2.64
CA GLY A 329 -25.01 -3.10 -3.90
C GLY A 329 -24.79 -1.64 -4.31
N GLY A 330 -23.80 -0.94 -3.77
CA GLY A 330 -23.41 0.39 -4.22
C GLY A 330 -23.02 0.39 -5.70
N LYS A 331 -23.56 1.35 -6.46
CA LYS A 331 -23.39 1.44 -7.93
C LYS A 331 -22.75 2.74 -8.38
N THR A 332 -22.85 3.79 -7.57
CA THR A 332 -22.28 5.09 -7.90
C THR A 332 -21.63 5.73 -6.70
N LYS A 333 -20.80 6.75 -6.97
CA LYS A 333 -20.08 7.53 -5.95
C LYS A 333 -21.01 8.23 -4.95
N MET A 334 -22.32 8.27 -5.22
CA MET A 334 -23.31 8.76 -4.26
C MET A 334 -23.32 7.96 -2.96
N SER A 335 -23.01 6.65 -2.98
CA SER A 335 -22.95 5.89 -1.74
C SER A 335 -21.79 6.35 -0.84
N ALA A 336 -20.64 6.68 -1.43
CA ALA A 336 -19.50 7.26 -0.71
C ALA A 336 -19.83 8.67 -0.16
N ILE A 337 -20.51 9.50 -0.96
CA ILE A 337 -20.90 10.87 -0.56
C ILE A 337 -21.93 10.83 0.58
N PHE A 338 -22.99 10.02 0.45
CA PHE A 338 -23.99 9.86 1.51
C PHE A 338 -23.37 9.32 2.79
N HIS A 339 -22.43 8.38 2.68
CA HIS A 339 -21.68 7.89 3.82
C HIS A 339 -20.91 9.03 4.52
N GLY A 340 -20.21 9.89 3.77
CA GLY A 340 -19.52 11.05 4.32
C GLY A 340 -20.45 12.01 5.06
N PHE A 341 -21.67 12.24 4.54
CA PHE A 341 -22.70 13.01 5.24
C PHE A 341 -23.20 12.31 6.51
N LEU A 342 -23.37 10.98 6.49
CA LEU A 342 -23.76 10.22 7.68
C LEU A 342 -22.68 10.34 8.78
N LEU A 343 -21.39 10.31 8.43
CA LEU A 343 -20.31 10.59 9.37
C LEU A 343 -20.40 12.00 9.94
N LEU A 344 -20.60 13.01 9.08
CA LEU A 344 -20.73 14.40 9.52
C LEU A 344 -21.90 14.57 10.50
N ILE A 345 -23.06 14.00 10.18
CA ILE A 345 -24.23 14.00 11.05
C ILE A 345 -23.93 13.30 12.38
N SER A 346 -23.19 12.18 12.35
CA SER A 346 -22.87 11.44 13.58
C SER A 346 -21.97 12.22 14.54
N VAL A 347 -21.01 12.98 14.01
CA VAL A 347 -20.15 13.86 14.81
C VAL A 347 -20.96 14.95 15.50
N ILE A 348 -22.04 15.44 14.88
CA ILE A 348 -22.85 16.51 15.46
C ILE A 348 -23.86 15.95 16.48
N LEU A 349 -24.48 14.81 16.18
CA LEU A 349 -25.65 14.33 16.94
C LEU A 349 -25.34 13.32 18.05
N ILE A 350 -24.27 12.53 17.93
CA ILE A 350 -23.99 11.41 18.83
C ILE A 350 -22.61 11.36 19.52
N PRO A 351 -21.82 12.45 19.71
CA PRO A 351 -20.58 12.41 20.50
C PRO A 351 -20.72 11.79 21.89
N THR A 352 -21.81 12.07 22.59
CA THR A 352 -22.11 11.51 23.92
C THR A 352 -22.22 9.98 23.90
N LEU A 353 -22.66 9.41 22.77
CA LEU A 353 -22.71 7.97 22.57
C LEU A 353 -21.35 7.42 22.13
N LEU A 354 -20.62 8.15 21.28
CA LEU A 354 -19.27 7.78 20.86
C LEU A 354 -18.32 7.69 22.07
N ASN A 355 -18.45 8.60 23.03
CA ASN A 355 -17.62 8.62 24.24
C ASN A 355 -17.93 7.48 25.24
N LYS A 356 -18.93 6.65 24.93
CA LYS A 356 -19.23 5.40 25.66
C LYS A 356 -18.58 4.16 25.04
N ILE A 357 -17.75 4.33 24.02
CA ILE A 357 -17.04 3.23 23.37
C ILE A 357 -15.71 3.00 24.10
N PRO A 358 -15.46 1.82 24.69
CA PRO A 358 -14.16 1.49 25.25
C PRO A 358 -13.07 1.39 24.17
N LEU A 359 -11.86 1.88 24.45
CA LEU A 359 -10.73 1.78 23.53
C LEU A 359 -10.34 0.32 23.25
N SER A 360 -10.55 -0.59 24.20
CA SER A 360 -10.29 -2.02 24.00
C SER A 360 -11.16 -2.65 22.91
N VAL A 361 -12.35 -2.09 22.64
CA VAL A 361 -13.20 -2.50 21.51
C VAL A 361 -12.60 -2.06 20.18
N LEU A 362 -12.09 -0.82 20.09
CA LEU A 362 -11.39 -0.34 18.89
C LEU A 362 -10.10 -1.14 18.67
N ALA A 363 -9.36 -1.43 19.74
CA ALA A 363 -8.18 -2.28 19.70
C ALA A 363 -8.50 -3.68 19.17
N ALA A 364 -9.59 -4.32 19.63
CA ALA A 364 -10.01 -5.63 19.12
C ALA A 364 -10.29 -5.61 17.60
N ILE A 365 -10.91 -4.54 17.09
CA ILE A 365 -11.14 -4.35 15.65
C ILE A 365 -9.81 -4.24 14.90
N LEU A 366 -8.87 -3.44 15.43
CA LEU A 366 -7.57 -3.22 14.81
C LEU A 366 -6.66 -4.45 14.88
N LEU A 367 -6.71 -5.24 15.96
CA LEU A 367 -6.01 -6.52 16.07
C LEU A 367 -6.47 -7.49 14.98
N LEU A 368 -7.78 -7.57 14.72
CA LEU A 368 -8.30 -8.39 13.61
C LEU A 368 -7.81 -7.85 12.25
N VAL A 369 -7.80 -6.53 12.05
CA VAL A 369 -7.29 -5.91 10.81
C VAL A 369 -5.79 -6.21 10.64
N GLY A 370 -4.98 -6.02 11.68
CA GLY A 370 -3.55 -6.34 11.68
C GLY A 370 -3.30 -7.82 11.36
N TYR A 371 -4.09 -8.73 11.95
CA TYR A 371 -4.03 -10.16 11.64
C TYR A 371 -4.32 -10.47 10.16
N LYS A 372 -5.29 -9.78 9.55
CA LYS A 372 -5.61 -9.97 8.12
C LYS A 372 -4.49 -9.51 7.21
N LEU A 373 -3.81 -8.42 7.59
CA LEU A 373 -2.67 -7.87 6.86
C LEU A 373 -1.42 -8.75 7.02
N ALA A 374 -1.16 -9.25 8.23
CA ALA A 374 0.00 -10.09 8.57
C ALA A 374 -0.34 -11.59 8.72
N LYS A 375 -1.26 -12.11 7.88
CA LYS A 375 -1.75 -13.49 8.02
C LYS A 375 -0.61 -14.52 7.89
N PRO A 376 -0.51 -15.53 8.77
CA PRO A 376 0.55 -16.56 8.69
C PRO A 376 0.63 -17.29 7.35
N GLY A 377 -0.52 -17.47 6.69
CA GLY A 377 -0.59 -18.08 5.35
C GLY A 377 0.16 -17.28 4.27
N LEU A 378 0.30 -15.95 4.42
CA LEU A 378 1.02 -15.10 3.48
C LEU A 378 2.53 -15.35 3.56
N PHE A 379 3.09 -15.49 4.77
CA PHE A 379 4.50 -15.85 4.97
C PHE A 379 4.84 -17.18 4.30
N LYS A 380 3.99 -18.19 4.52
CA LYS A 380 4.14 -19.50 3.87
C LYS A 380 4.05 -19.37 2.34
N GLN A 381 3.09 -18.62 1.83
CA GLN A 381 2.93 -18.38 0.39
C GLN A 381 4.17 -17.70 -0.20
N MET A 382 4.69 -16.65 0.43
CA MET A 382 5.85 -15.91 -0.08
C MET A 382 7.11 -16.77 -0.06
N TYR A 383 7.30 -17.57 0.99
CA TYR A 383 8.39 -18.53 1.07
C TYR A 383 8.31 -19.59 -0.06
N GLN A 384 7.11 -20.11 -0.33
CA GLN A 384 6.86 -21.10 -1.39
C GLN A 384 7.07 -20.56 -2.81
N LEU A 385 6.94 -19.24 -3.03
CA LEU A 385 7.24 -18.61 -4.33
C LEU A 385 8.76 -18.52 -4.63
N GLY A 386 9.60 -18.94 -3.68
CA GLY A 386 11.06 -18.99 -3.82
C GLY A 386 11.75 -17.66 -3.49
N TRP A 387 13.08 -17.72 -3.43
CA TRP A 387 13.95 -16.63 -2.95
C TRP A 387 13.72 -15.29 -3.66
N LYS A 388 13.31 -15.33 -4.93
CA LYS A 388 13.08 -14.14 -5.77
C LYS A 388 11.92 -13.28 -5.27
N GLN A 389 10.92 -13.90 -4.63
CA GLN A 389 9.78 -13.22 -4.05
C GLN A 389 9.90 -13.11 -2.53
N SER A 390 10.47 -14.13 -1.88
CA SER A 390 10.58 -14.15 -0.42
C SER A 390 11.60 -13.16 0.12
N ILE A 391 12.77 -12.99 -0.49
CA ILE A 391 13.81 -12.08 0.05
C ILE A 391 13.33 -10.62 0.07
N PRO A 392 12.84 -10.02 -1.05
CA PRO A 392 12.33 -8.65 -1.00
C PRO A 392 11.20 -8.51 0.02
N PHE A 393 10.31 -9.51 0.13
CA PHE A 393 9.22 -9.52 1.10
C PHE A 393 9.74 -9.48 2.54
N PHE A 394 10.62 -10.40 2.95
CA PHE A 394 11.13 -10.46 4.32
C PHE A 394 11.98 -9.24 4.67
N VAL A 395 12.81 -8.76 3.74
CA VAL A 395 13.58 -7.52 3.93
C VAL A 395 12.65 -6.33 4.16
N THR A 396 11.56 -6.24 3.40
CA THR A 396 10.55 -5.19 3.62
C THR A 396 9.92 -5.33 5.00
N VAL A 397 9.47 -6.53 5.39
CA VAL A 397 8.84 -6.76 6.69
C VAL A 397 9.77 -6.40 7.85
N PHE A 398 11.00 -6.92 7.84
CA PHE A 398 11.96 -6.66 8.91
C PHE A 398 12.43 -5.21 8.93
N GLY A 399 12.65 -4.60 7.76
CA GLY A 399 12.97 -3.18 7.67
C GLY A 399 11.88 -2.33 8.32
N ILE A 400 10.60 -2.59 8.00
CA ILE A 400 9.49 -1.84 8.60
C ILE A 400 9.40 -2.05 10.11
N VAL A 401 9.52 -3.30 10.58
CA VAL A 401 9.33 -3.62 12.01
C VAL A 401 10.47 -3.11 12.89
N PHE A 402 11.72 -3.08 12.38
CA PHE A 402 12.90 -2.71 13.18
C PHE A 402 13.42 -1.30 12.93
N THR A 403 12.96 -0.62 11.86
CA THR A 403 13.35 0.75 11.55
C THR A 403 12.10 1.59 11.38
N ASP A 404 11.76 1.98 10.15
CA ASP A 404 10.56 2.71 9.81
C ASP A 404 9.98 2.24 8.48
N LEU A 405 8.79 2.72 8.16
CA LEU A 405 8.07 2.33 6.94
C LEU A 405 8.84 2.68 5.66
N LEU A 406 9.42 3.88 5.59
CA LEU A 406 10.07 4.38 4.38
C LEU A 406 11.37 3.61 4.11
N VAL A 407 12.20 3.41 5.14
CA VAL A 407 13.42 2.62 5.06
C VAL A 407 13.08 1.18 4.68
N GLY A 408 12.07 0.58 5.30
CA GLY A 408 11.64 -0.78 4.96
C GLY A 408 11.18 -0.94 3.51
N ILE A 409 10.37 -0.01 2.98
CA ILE A 409 9.97 -0.02 1.56
C ILE A 409 11.18 0.21 0.66
N GLY A 410 12.07 1.15 1.00
CA GLY A 410 13.28 1.46 0.23
C GLY A 410 14.21 0.25 0.11
N LEU A 411 14.48 -0.44 1.22
CA LEU A 411 15.25 -1.68 1.25
C LEU A 411 14.58 -2.77 0.42
N GLY A 412 13.27 -2.96 0.58
CA GLY A 412 12.48 -3.91 -0.18
C GLY A 412 12.55 -3.68 -1.69
N LEU A 413 12.37 -2.43 -2.12
CA LEU A 413 12.48 -2.01 -3.52
C LEU A 413 13.89 -2.21 -4.06
N MET A 414 14.91 -1.79 -3.31
CA MET A 414 16.31 -1.95 -3.72
C MET A 414 16.63 -3.43 -3.97
N VAL A 415 16.27 -4.31 -3.03
CA VAL A 415 16.47 -5.75 -3.19
C VAL A 415 15.61 -6.29 -4.34
N GLY A 416 14.36 -5.85 -4.48
CA GLY A 416 13.49 -6.24 -5.58
C GLY A 416 14.06 -5.88 -6.96
N ILE A 417 14.61 -4.67 -7.10
CA ILE A 417 15.29 -4.19 -8.31
C ILE A 417 16.51 -5.06 -8.58
N VAL A 418 17.37 -5.29 -7.58
CA VAL A 418 18.55 -6.16 -7.73
C VAL A 418 18.15 -7.56 -8.20
N VAL A 419 17.10 -8.16 -7.65
CA VAL A 419 16.58 -9.48 -8.08
C VAL A 419 16.10 -9.44 -9.53
N ILE A 420 15.40 -8.39 -9.94
CA ILE A 420 14.93 -8.22 -11.33
C ILE A 420 16.13 -8.09 -12.27
N LEU A 421 17.13 -7.28 -11.91
CA LEU A 421 18.35 -7.08 -12.70
C LEU A 421 19.15 -8.36 -12.86
N LEU A 422 19.38 -9.11 -11.77
CA LEU A 422 20.06 -10.41 -11.81
C LEU A 422 19.35 -11.41 -12.73
N LYS A 423 18.01 -11.41 -12.74
CA LYS A 423 17.23 -12.29 -13.63
C LYS A 423 17.29 -11.83 -15.08
N SER A 424 17.22 -10.52 -15.32
CA SER A 424 17.36 -9.95 -16.66
C SER A 424 18.71 -10.35 -17.26
N TYR A 425 19.79 -10.28 -16.47
CA TYR A 425 21.13 -10.74 -16.85
C TYR A 425 21.16 -12.22 -17.29
N GLN A 426 20.50 -13.11 -16.53
CA GLN A 426 20.51 -14.57 -16.75
C GLN A 426 19.70 -15.05 -17.97
N ASN A 427 18.68 -14.31 -18.42
CA ASN A 427 17.71 -14.78 -19.42
C ASN A 427 17.96 -14.25 -20.85
N SER A 428 19.18 -13.81 -21.15
CA SER A 428 19.47 -12.96 -22.31
C SER A 428 19.76 -13.65 -23.63
N HIS A 429 20.17 -14.92 -23.59
CA HIS A 429 20.59 -15.67 -24.76
C HIS A 429 20.30 -17.16 -24.57
N PHE A 430 19.95 -17.82 -25.67
CA PHE A 430 19.88 -19.28 -25.73
C PHE A 430 21.05 -19.75 -26.56
N LEU A 431 21.96 -20.48 -25.93
CA LEU A 431 23.12 -21.06 -26.59
C LEU A 431 22.81 -22.53 -26.89
N HIS A 432 22.72 -22.87 -28.17
CA HIS A 432 22.62 -24.25 -28.64
C HIS A 432 23.97 -24.61 -29.25
N ILE A 433 24.78 -25.33 -28.48
CA ILE A 433 26.02 -25.92 -28.97
C ILE A 433 25.62 -27.17 -29.76
N GLU A 434 25.65 -27.07 -31.08
CA GLU A 434 25.58 -28.23 -31.96
C GLU A 434 27.00 -28.68 -32.29
N ASP A 435 27.56 -29.56 -31.47
CA ASP A 435 28.87 -30.16 -31.78
C ASP A 435 28.68 -31.20 -32.90
N ASN A 436 28.97 -30.80 -34.13
CA ASN A 436 28.98 -31.69 -35.28
C ASN A 436 30.43 -31.85 -35.74
N SER A 437 31.09 -32.88 -35.22
CA SER A 437 32.50 -33.16 -35.42
C SER A 437 32.84 -33.34 -36.90
N ASN A 438 33.33 -32.27 -37.53
CA ASN A 438 34.00 -32.27 -38.85
C ASN A 438 35.01 -31.11 -38.97
N GLY A 439 35.93 -31.00 -37.99
CA GLY A 439 37.17 -30.21 -38.10
C GLY A 439 37.13 -28.73 -37.69
N LYS A 440 35.96 -28.10 -37.58
CA LYS A 440 35.76 -26.80 -36.89
C LYS A 440 34.57 -26.91 -35.94
N HIS A 441 34.68 -26.38 -34.73
CA HIS A 441 33.55 -26.33 -33.80
C HIS A 441 32.46 -25.43 -34.39
N LYS A 442 31.24 -25.94 -34.53
CA LYS A 442 30.10 -25.12 -34.96
C LYS A 442 29.31 -24.72 -33.73
N ILE A 443 29.26 -23.42 -33.43
CA ILE A 443 28.54 -22.92 -32.26
C ILE A 443 27.46 -21.97 -32.72
N LYS A 444 26.20 -22.23 -32.35
CA LYS A 444 25.08 -21.35 -32.64
C LYS A 444 24.62 -20.62 -31.38
N MET A 445 24.60 -19.30 -31.44
CA MET A 445 24.02 -18.45 -30.41
C MET A 445 22.79 -17.75 -30.97
N THR A 446 21.66 -17.89 -30.28
CA THR A 446 20.43 -17.18 -30.63
C THR A 446 20.08 -16.18 -29.52
N LEU A 447 19.94 -14.91 -29.89
CA LEU A 447 19.55 -13.87 -28.93
C LEU A 447 18.04 -13.91 -28.63
N ALA A 448 17.68 -13.44 -27.43
CA ALA A 448 16.29 -13.24 -27.04
C ALA A 448 15.62 -12.13 -27.87
N GLU A 449 14.29 -11.97 -27.72
CA GLU A 449 13.54 -10.91 -28.43
C GLU A 449 13.96 -9.51 -27.98
N GLU A 450 14.28 -9.33 -26.71
CA GLU A 450 14.70 -8.06 -26.11
C GLU A 450 16.05 -8.27 -25.43
N VAL A 451 17.10 -7.63 -25.95
CA VAL A 451 18.45 -7.70 -25.38
C VAL A 451 18.91 -6.29 -25.04
N THR A 452 19.08 -6.04 -23.75
CA THR A 452 19.37 -4.74 -23.15
C THR A 452 20.83 -4.65 -22.70
N PHE A 453 21.31 -3.47 -22.30
CA PHE A 453 22.66 -3.30 -21.75
C PHE A 453 22.94 -4.21 -20.53
N PHE A 454 21.91 -4.60 -19.77
CA PHE A 454 22.04 -5.54 -18.65
C PHE A 454 22.55 -6.92 -19.09
N ASN A 455 22.54 -7.23 -20.38
CA ASN A 455 22.95 -8.52 -20.92
C ASN A 455 24.42 -8.53 -21.40
N LYS A 456 25.08 -7.37 -21.39
CA LYS A 456 26.47 -7.13 -21.85
C LYS A 456 27.44 -8.18 -21.29
N GLY A 457 27.47 -8.35 -19.98
CA GLY A 457 28.41 -9.27 -19.33
C GLY A 457 28.17 -10.75 -19.68
N ALA A 458 26.91 -11.17 -19.82
CA ALA A 458 26.57 -12.55 -20.15
C ALA A 458 26.99 -12.87 -21.59
N ILE A 459 26.63 -12.01 -22.54
CA ILE A 459 26.99 -12.17 -23.96
C ILE A 459 28.51 -12.09 -24.15
N LEU A 460 29.18 -11.12 -23.52
CA LEU A 460 30.63 -10.99 -23.60
C LEU A 460 31.34 -12.24 -23.07
N LYS A 461 30.89 -12.78 -21.93
CA LYS A 461 31.45 -14.01 -21.36
C LYS A 461 31.32 -15.19 -22.32
N GLU A 462 30.16 -15.36 -22.96
CA GLU A 462 29.96 -16.43 -23.94
C GLU A 462 30.85 -16.24 -25.17
N LEU A 463 30.90 -15.03 -25.73
CA LEU A 463 31.75 -14.71 -26.87
C LEU A 463 33.24 -14.94 -26.57
N ASP A 464 33.70 -14.54 -25.38
CA ASP A 464 35.08 -14.76 -24.95
C ASP A 464 35.39 -16.24 -24.68
N SER A 465 34.38 -17.07 -24.37
CA SER A 465 34.53 -18.51 -24.13
C SER A 465 34.64 -19.35 -25.41
N LEU A 466 34.35 -18.76 -26.57
CA LEU A 466 34.42 -19.47 -27.86
C LEU A 466 35.86 -19.95 -28.15
N PRO A 467 36.06 -21.25 -28.45
CA PRO A 467 37.36 -21.79 -28.83
C PRO A 467 37.90 -21.14 -30.11
N ARG A 468 39.22 -21.21 -30.30
CA ARG A 468 39.85 -20.87 -31.58
C ARG A 468 39.35 -21.82 -32.68
N ASP A 469 39.39 -21.35 -33.92
CA ASP A 469 39.01 -22.14 -35.11
C ASP A 469 37.51 -22.58 -35.11
N THR A 470 36.64 -21.71 -34.57
CA THR A 470 35.19 -21.95 -34.47
C THR A 470 34.45 -21.29 -35.64
N TYR A 471 33.41 -21.96 -36.17
CA TYR A 471 32.40 -21.35 -37.03
C TYR A 471 31.20 -20.93 -36.17
N PHE A 472 31.07 -19.63 -35.92
CA PHE A 472 30.09 -19.05 -35.02
C PHE A 472 28.86 -18.54 -35.78
N GLU A 473 27.72 -19.22 -35.63
CA GLU A 473 26.44 -18.76 -36.16
C GLU A 473 25.73 -17.89 -35.12
N PHE A 474 25.59 -16.60 -35.43
CA PHE A 474 24.94 -15.62 -34.57
C PHE A 474 23.57 -15.23 -35.13
N ASP A 475 22.51 -15.76 -34.51
CA ASP A 475 21.12 -15.63 -34.96
C ASP A 475 20.37 -14.58 -34.14
N VAL A 476 20.05 -13.46 -34.77
CA VAL A 476 19.27 -12.34 -34.21
C VAL A 476 17.92 -12.18 -34.90
N THR A 477 17.44 -13.22 -35.59
CA THR A 477 16.20 -13.15 -36.38
C THR A 477 14.96 -12.90 -35.50
N LYS A 478 14.99 -13.35 -34.24
CA LYS A 478 13.92 -13.13 -33.27
C LYS A 478 14.08 -11.84 -32.46
N THR A 479 15.25 -11.20 -32.51
CA THR A 479 15.56 -9.99 -31.73
C THR A 479 14.82 -8.78 -32.31
N ARG A 480 13.95 -8.17 -31.49
CA ARG A 480 13.18 -6.96 -31.78
C ARG A 480 13.91 -5.69 -31.35
N TYR A 481 14.58 -5.76 -30.20
CA TYR A 481 15.40 -4.70 -29.64
C TYR A 481 16.77 -5.25 -29.26
N LEU A 482 17.81 -4.54 -29.68
CA LEU A 482 19.20 -4.80 -29.36
C LEU A 482 19.84 -3.49 -28.93
N ASP A 483 20.27 -3.42 -27.68
CA ASP A 483 20.88 -2.23 -27.11
C ASP A 483 22.21 -1.87 -27.79
N TYR A 484 22.54 -0.59 -27.83
CA TYR A 484 23.77 -0.09 -28.43
C TYR A 484 25.01 -0.69 -27.75
N ASP A 485 24.97 -0.85 -26.43
CA ASP A 485 26.07 -1.43 -25.66
C ASP A 485 26.37 -2.89 -26.05
N ILE A 486 25.37 -3.62 -26.56
CA ILE A 486 25.56 -4.98 -27.07
C ILE A 486 26.13 -4.96 -28.48
N ILE A 487 25.70 -4.01 -29.31
CA ILE A 487 26.25 -3.83 -30.66
C ILE A 487 27.74 -3.48 -30.58
N GLU A 488 28.13 -2.63 -29.62
CA GLU A 488 29.52 -2.28 -29.35
C GLU A 488 30.37 -3.52 -28.97
N ILE A 489 29.86 -4.41 -28.11
CA ILE A 489 30.57 -5.67 -27.78
C ILE A 489 30.77 -6.54 -29.02
N LEU A 490 29.75 -6.64 -29.87
CA LEU A 490 29.84 -7.43 -31.09
C LEU A 490 30.87 -6.84 -32.06
N GLU A 491 30.95 -5.51 -32.14
CA GLU A 491 31.99 -4.78 -32.87
C GLU A 491 33.38 -5.17 -32.37
N ASP A 492 33.62 -5.06 -31.05
CA ASP A 492 34.89 -5.42 -30.42
C ASP A 492 35.22 -6.91 -30.62
N PHE A 493 34.21 -7.77 -30.53
CA PHE A 493 34.35 -9.20 -30.75
C PHE A 493 34.72 -9.53 -32.19
N ALA A 494 34.25 -8.77 -33.19
CA ALA A 494 34.61 -8.96 -34.59
C ALA A 494 36.13 -8.83 -34.83
N PHE A 495 36.79 -7.93 -34.09
CA PHE A 495 38.24 -7.80 -34.12
C PHE A 495 38.94 -8.99 -33.46
N LYS A 496 38.50 -9.38 -32.25
CA LYS A 496 39.03 -10.55 -31.53
C LYS A 496 38.82 -11.87 -32.30
N ALA A 497 37.70 -12.00 -33.02
CA ALA A 497 37.37 -13.17 -33.81
C ALA A 497 38.40 -13.41 -34.92
N LYS A 498 38.88 -12.35 -35.59
CA LYS A 498 39.94 -12.43 -36.61
C LYS A 498 41.24 -12.98 -36.02
N GLU A 499 41.63 -12.54 -34.84
CA GLU A 499 42.85 -13.02 -34.16
C GLU A 499 42.73 -14.49 -33.69
N ARG A 500 41.51 -14.93 -33.37
CA ARG A 500 41.21 -16.29 -32.91
C ARG A 500 40.81 -17.25 -34.04
N ASN A 501 40.86 -16.80 -35.30
CA ASN A 501 40.41 -17.54 -36.48
C ASN A 501 38.96 -18.04 -36.36
N ILE A 502 38.07 -17.21 -35.82
CA ILE A 502 36.65 -17.48 -35.67
C ILE A 502 35.91 -16.84 -36.86
N ASP A 503 35.19 -17.66 -37.62
CA ASP A 503 34.33 -17.20 -38.71
C ASP A 503 32.92 -16.91 -38.17
N ILE A 504 32.41 -15.70 -38.38
CA ILE A 504 31.11 -15.28 -37.86
C ILE A 504 30.08 -15.25 -38.99
N LYS A 505 28.98 -15.98 -38.83
CA LYS A 505 27.79 -15.87 -39.68
C LYS A 505 26.68 -15.15 -38.92
N LEU A 506 26.41 -13.91 -39.28
CA LEU A 506 25.29 -13.14 -38.74
C LEU A 506 24.00 -13.44 -39.52
N ILE A 507 22.98 -13.97 -38.85
CA ILE A 507 21.65 -14.24 -39.39
C ILE A 507 20.68 -13.22 -38.81
N SER A 508 20.09 -12.38 -39.66
CA SER A 508 19.14 -11.34 -39.25
C SER A 508 17.99 -11.21 -40.24
N LYS A 509 16.87 -10.60 -39.80
CA LYS A 509 15.80 -10.14 -40.71
C LYS A 509 16.28 -9.16 -41.77
N ARG A 510 17.46 -8.55 -41.58
CA ARG A 510 18.13 -7.62 -42.52
C ARG A 510 19.04 -8.33 -43.54
N GLY A 511 19.02 -9.65 -43.56
CA GLY A 511 19.86 -10.50 -44.41
C GLY A 511 20.90 -11.28 -43.61
N VAL A 512 21.56 -12.21 -44.30
CA VAL A 512 22.66 -13.02 -43.76
C VAL A 512 23.97 -12.41 -44.25
N VAL A 513 24.93 -12.23 -43.35
CA VAL A 513 26.27 -11.69 -43.65
C VAL A 513 27.34 -12.55 -42.99
N GLU A 514 28.31 -12.99 -43.77
CA GLU A 514 29.52 -13.65 -43.28
C GLU A 514 30.57 -12.59 -42.94
N ASN A 515 31.21 -12.71 -41.78
CA ASN A 515 32.26 -11.84 -41.26
C ASN A 515 31.95 -10.35 -41.47
N PRO A 516 30.87 -9.82 -40.86
CA PRO A 516 30.46 -8.43 -41.08
C PRO A 516 31.62 -7.47 -40.72
N PRO A 517 31.90 -6.45 -41.58
CA PRO A 517 33.02 -5.53 -41.34
C PRO A 517 32.75 -4.62 -40.14
N SER A 518 31.47 -4.32 -39.87
CA SER A 518 31.01 -3.59 -38.69
C SER A 518 29.57 -4.01 -38.34
N PHE A 519 29.36 -4.42 -37.09
CA PHE A 519 28.05 -4.63 -36.50
C PHE A 519 27.30 -3.30 -36.30
N ILE A 520 28.01 -2.23 -35.94
CA ILE A 520 27.41 -0.88 -35.82
C ILE A 520 26.80 -0.45 -37.14
N GLU A 521 27.55 -0.55 -38.24
CA GLU A 521 27.02 -0.21 -39.57
C GLU A 521 25.86 -1.13 -39.98
N PHE A 522 25.98 -2.43 -39.72
CA PHE A 522 24.90 -3.39 -40.02
C PHE A 522 23.59 -3.03 -39.30
N PHE A 523 23.68 -2.65 -38.01
CA PHE A 523 22.51 -2.32 -37.20
C PHE A 523 22.04 -0.85 -37.33
N LYS A 524 22.87 0.09 -37.80
CA LYS A 524 22.47 1.48 -38.08
C LYS A 524 21.97 1.72 -39.52
N LEU A 525 22.61 1.12 -40.53
CA LEU A 525 22.44 1.53 -41.94
C LEU A 525 21.39 0.73 -42.73
N ARG A 526 20.93 -0.43 -42.23
CA ARG A 526 19.90 -1.23 -42.91
C ARG A 526 18.51 -1.06 -42.27
N PRO A 527 17.48 -0.64 -43.02
CA PRO A 527 16.13 -0.55 -42.46
C PRO A 527 15.63 -1.92 -41.97
N LYS A 528 14.74 -1.93 -40.97
CA LYS A 528 13.96 -3.14 -40.62
C LYS A 528 13.26 -3.62 -41.90
N SER A 529 13.39 -4.90 -42.26
CA SER A 529 12.70 -5.41 -43.46
C SER A 529 11.18 -5.22 -43.30
N ASN A 530 10.50 -4.87 -44.39
CA ASN A 530 9.04 -4.64 -44.44
C ASN A 530 8.20 -5.90 -44.12
N ILE A 531 8.81 -7.00 -43.65
CA ILE A 531 8.16 -8.28 -43.29
C ILE A 531 8.13 -8.45 -41.76
N SER A 532 7.96 -7.34 -41.04
CA SER A 532 7.65 -7.34 -39.62
C SER A 532 6.16 -7.05 -39.46
N LEU A 533 5.38 -8.02 -38.96
CA LEU A 533 4.07 -7.75 -38.36
C LEU A 533 4.28 -7.04 -37.02
N SER A 534 4.75 -5.79 -37.10
CA SER A 534 4.66 -4.76 -36.07
C SER A 534 4.05 -3.54 -36.72
#